data_AF-A0A2V9CPT7-F1
#
_entry.id   AF-A0A2V9CPT7-F1
#
_cell.length_a   1.000
_cell.length_b   1.000
_cell.length_c   1.000
_cell.angle_alpha   90.00
_cell.angle_beta   90.00
_cell.angle_gamma   90.00
#
_symmetry.space_group_name_H-M   'P 1'
#
loop_
_entity.id
_entity.type
_entity.pdbx_description
1 polymer ?
#
loop_
_entity_poly.entity_id
_entity_poly.type
_entity_poly.pdbx_seq_one_letter_code
_entity_poly.pdbx_strand_id
1 'polypeptide(L)'
;MKKTSTVRVNGNMIFKGHKLTIGLDLGDRWSFYCVLDEAGKVLLEQKVATTPEAMKQTFEKIPRSLIALETGTHSPWVSRLLGAVGCGLP
;
A
#
# COMPACT_ATOMS: atom_id res chain seq x y z
N MET A 1 4.03 16.76 -20.08
CA MET A 1 2.60 16.37 -20.09
C MET A 1 2.48 14.86 -20.12
N LYS A 2 1.86 14.27 -19.09
CA LYS A 2 0.73 13.32 -19.15
C LYS A 2 0.26 13.18 -17.70
N LYS A 3 -0.70 14.03 -17.30
CA LYS A 3 -1.47 13.82 -16.07
C LYS A 3 -2.38 12.62 -16.37
N THR A 4 -1.95 11.43 -15.98
CA THR A 4 -2.79 10.24 -16.10
C THR A 4 -3.91 10.39 -15.08
N SER A 5 -5.10 10.63 -15.61
CA SER A 5 -6.37 10.74 -14.93
C SER A 5 -6.48 9.69 -13.81
N THR A 6 -6.51 10.15 -12.56
CA THR A 6 -6.90 9.34 -11.41
C THR A 6 -8.37 8.97 -11.57
N VAL A 7 -8.62 7.88 -12.30
CA VAL A 7 -9.96 7.33 -12.45
C VAL A 7 -10.37 6.83 -11.06
N ARG A 8 -11.45 7.41 -10.52
CA ARG A 8 -12.18 6.87 -9.37
C ARG A 8 -12.85 5.57 -9.79
N VAL A 9 -12.06 4.52 -9.96
CA VAL A 9 -12.55 3.15 -10.04
C VAL A 9 -12.75 2.72 -8.58
N ASN A 10 -13.90 2.13 -8.24
CA ASN A 10 -14.09 1.49 -6.93
C ASN A 10 -12.84 0.68 -6.60
N GLY A 11 -12.15 0.98 -5.50
CA GLY A 11 -10.83 0.40 -5.18
C GLY A 11 -10.82 -1.13 -5.29
N ASN A 12 -11.92 -1.78 -4.92
CA ASN A 12 -12.08 -3.24 -5.02
C ASN A 12 -12.05 -3.80 -6.46
N MET A 13 -12.40 -3.01 -7.49
CA MET A 13 -12.34 -3.46 -8.88
C MET A 13 -10.94 -3.32 -9.48
N ILE A 14 -10.11 -2.38 -9.00
CA ILE A 14 -8.72 -2.20 -9.46
C ILE A 14 -7.88 -3.44 -9.12
N PHE A 15 -8.20 -4.09 -8.00
CA PHE A 15 -7.42 -5.18 -7.42
C PHE A 15 -7.96 -6.57 -7.77
N LYS A 16 -9.06 -6.66 -8.51
CA LYS A 16 -9.76 -7.94 -8.72
C LYS A 16 -8.98 -8.84 -9.68
N GLY A 17 -8.58 -10.01 -9.19
CA GLY A 17 -7.92 -11.05 -10.00
C GLY A 17 -6.40 -10.90 -10.13
N HIS A 18 -5.77 -9.95 -9.45
CA HIS A 18 -4.32 -9.74 -9.49
C HIS A 18 -3.65 -10.20 -8.19
N LYS A 19 -2.50 -10.85 -8.32
CA LYS A 19 -1.53 -10.94 -7.23
C LYS A 19 -0.86 -9.57 -7.09
N LEU A 20 -1.07 -8.91 -5.97
CA LEU A 20 -0.59 -7.55 -5.75
C LEU A 20 0.74 -7.52 -5.00
N THR A 21 1.61 -6.61 -5.42
CA THR A 21 2.81 -6.21 -4.68
C THR A 21 2.72 -4.73 -4.33
N ILE A 22 3.06 -4.37 -3.10
CA ILE A 22 3.02 -3.00 -2.62
C ILE A 22 4.43 -2.59 -2.20
N GLY A 23 4.94 -1.47 -2.73
CA GLY A 23 6.10 -0.78 -2.17
C GLY A 23 5.60 0.27 -1.17
N LEU A 24 6.16 0.27 0.05
CA LEU A 24 5.83 1.23 1.10
C LEU A 24 7.09 1.93 1.62
N ASP A 25 7.17 3.23 1.35
CA ASP A 25 8.21 4.18 1.75
C ASP A 25 7.73 4.99 2.96
N LEU A 26 8.49 4.98 4.06
CA LEU A 26 8.08 5.49 5.36
C LEU A 26 8.76 6.83 5.69
N GLY A 27 7.96 7.89 5.78
CA GLY A 27 8.39 9.17 6.36
C GLY A 27 7.73 9.47 7.70
N ASP A 28 8.26 10.45 8.45
CA ASP A 28 7.79 10.77 9.81
C ASP A 28 6.31 11.20 9.87
N ARG A 29 5.85 11.94 8.86
CA ARG A 29 4.46 12.46 8.79
C ARG A 29 3.63 11.77 7.73
N TRP A 30 4.26 11.46 6.60
CA TRP A 30 3.63 10.87 5.43
C TRP A 30 4.47 9.71 4.96
N SER A 31 3.80 8.62 4.63
CA SER A 31 4.36 7.49 3.91
C SER A 31 3.77 7.46 2.51
N PHE A 32 4.52 6.97 1.54
CA PHE A 32 4.10 6.84 0.15
C PHE A 32 4.04 5.36 -0.20
N TYR A 33 3.04 4.99 -0.98
CA TYR A 33 2.92 3.62 -1.43
C TYR A 33 2.51 3.53 -2.89
N CYS A 34 3.03 2.50 -3.55
CA CYS A 34 2.66 2.12 -4.89
C CYS A 34 2.10 0.69 -4.87
N VAL A 35 1.04 0.44 -5.65
CA VAL A 35 0.47 -0.89 -5.84
C VAL A 35 0.77 -1.34 -7.26
N LEU A 36 1.39 -2.52 -7.38
CA LEU A 36 1.76 -3.16 -8.63
C LEU A 36 0.92 -4.41 -8.87
N ASP A 37 0.62 -4.67 -10.14
CA ASP A 37 0.14 -5.99 -10.57
C ASP A 37 1.29 -7.01 -10.68
N GLU A 38 0.96 -8.23 -11.08
CA GLU A 38 1.91 -9.34 -11.25
C GLU A 38 2.96 -9.07 -12.34
N ALA A 39 2.65 -8.23 -13.33
CA ALA A 39 3.58 -7.82 -14.38
C ALA A 39 4.49 -6.65 -13.93
N GLY A 40 4.37 -6.19 -12.69
CA GLY A 40 5.11 -5.05 -12.15
C GLY A 40 4.60 -3.69 -12.64
N LYS A 41 3.40 -3.64 -13.23
CA LYS A 41 2.80 -2.37 -13.68
C LYS A 41 2.15 -1.65 -12.50
N VAL A 42 2.40 -0.35 -12.42
CA VAL A 42 1.77 0.53 -11.43
C VAL A 42 0.26 0.64 -11.69
N LEU A 43 -0.53 0.19 -10.72
CA LEU A 43 -1.99 0.32 -10.67
C LEU A 43 -2.41 1.57 -9.89
N LEU A 44 -1.68 1.91 -8.82
CA LEU A 44 -2.00 3.02 -7.92
C LEU A 44 -0.74 3.58 -7.28
N GLU A 45 -0.71 4.90 -7.12
CA GLU A 45 0.27 5.61 -6.27
C GLU A 45 -0.47 6.59 -5.37
N GLN A 46 -0.21 6.52 -4.07
CA GLN A 46 -0.90 7.32 -3.07
C GLN A 46 0.03 7.62 -1.88
N LYS A 47 -0.40 8.56 -1.04
CA LYS A 47 0.21 8.83 0.26
C LYS A 47 -0.76 8.52 1.39
N VAL A 48 -0.22 8.18 2.55
CA VAL A 48 -0.95 7.91 3.79
C VAL A 48 -0.23 8.60 4.94
N ALA A 49 -0.99 9.09 5.94
CA ALA A 49 -0.37 9.62 7.14
C ALA A 49 0.35 8.51 7.89
N THR A 50 1.52 8.79 8.46
CA THR A 50 2.31 7.81 9.23
C THR A 50 1.75 7.66 10.65
N THR A 51 0.46 7.34 10.74
CA THR A 51 -0.25 7.03 12.00
C THR A 51 -0.87 5.65 11.94
N PRO A 52 -1.00 4.94 13.07
CA PRO A 52 -1.61 3.61 13.10
C PRO A 52 -3.01 3.57 12.47
N GLU A 53 -3.85 4.57 12.74
CA GLU A 53 -5.23 4.61 12.28
C GLU A 53 -5.31 4.75 10.77
N ALA A 54 -4.52 5.66 10.19
CA ALA A 54 -4.50 5.90 8.75
C ALA A 54 -3.93 4.69 7.98
N MET A 55 -2.85 4.10 8.50
CA MET A 55 -2.26 2.87 7.95
C MET A 55 -3.28 1.74 7.97
N LYS A 56 -3.92 1.49 9.12
CA LYS A 56 -4.93 0.42 9.25
C LYS A 56 -6.09 0.62 8.27
N GLN A 57 -6.70 1.80 8.26
CA GLN A 57 -7.85 2.11 7.40
C GLN A 57 -7.53 2.04 5.90
N THR A 58 -6.27 2.23 5.53
CA THR A 58 -5.79 2.11 4.15
C THR A 58 -5.60 0.65 3.80
N PHE A 59 -4.78 -0.08 4.56
CA PHE A 59 -4.35 -1.42 4.20
C PHE A 59 -5.39 -2.52 4.51
N GLU A 60 -6.35 -2.28 5.41
CA GLU A 60 -7.47 -3.23 5.64
C GLU A 60 -8.43 -3.32 4.43
N LYS A 61 -8.43 -2.31 3.55
CA LYS A 61 -9.28 -2.24 2.36
C LYS A 61 -8.60 -2.83 1.12
N ILE A 62 -7.30 -3.11 1.20
CA ILE A 62 -6.55 -3.69 0.10
C ILE A 62 -6.57 -5.22 0.29
N PRO A 63 -6.88 -6.01 -0.76
CA PRO A 63 -6.78 -7.46 -0.67
C PRO A 63 -5.39 -7.91 -0.20
N ARG A 64 -5.30 -9.11 0.36
CA ARG A 64 -4.02 -9.68 0.81
C ARG A 64 -2.95 -9.55 -0.28
N SER A 65 -1.87 -8.86 0.06
CA SER A 65 -0.81 -8.46 -0.86
C SER A 65 0.57 -8.76 -0.27
N LEU A 66 1.58 -8.87 -1.12
CA LEU A 66 2.98 -8.85 -0.71
C LEU A 66 3.40 -7.39 -0.49
N ILE A 67 4.00 -7.07 0.66
CA ILE A 67 4.45 -5.69 0.94
C ILE A 67 5.97 -5.66 1.10
N ALA A 68 6.65 -4.88 0.25
CA ALA A 68 8.02 -4.44 0.44
C ALA A 68 8.01 -3.17 1.29
N LEU A 69 8.52 -3.27 2.52
CA LEU A 69 8.53 -2.20 3.51
C LEU A 69 9.92 -1.58 3.61
N GLU A 70 10.03 -0.26 3.45
CA GLU A 70 11.26 0.46 3.73
C GLU A 70 11.68 0.24 5.19
N THR A 71 12.96 -0.03 5.40
CA THR A 71 13.51 -0.22 6.75
C THR A 71 13.90 1.14 7.34
N GLY A 72 13.32 1.48 8.48
CA GLY A 72 13.59 2.72 9.19
C GLY A 72 12.91 2.76 10.55
N THR A 73 12.89 3.92 11.21
CA THR A 73 12.35 4.09 12.56
C THR A 73 10.90 3.59 12.71
N HIS A 74 10.08 3.76 11.67
CA HIS A 74 8.68 3.36 11.70
C HIS A 74 8.44 1.90 11.31
N SER A 75 9.40 1.23 10.67
CA SER A 75 9.18 -0.11 10.12
C SER A 75 8.78 -1.16 11.17
N PRO A 76 9.27 -1.15 12.44
CA PRO A 76 8.90 -2.18 13.41
C PRO A 76 7.42 -2.18 13.80
N TRP A 77 6.80 -1.02 13.98
CA TRP A 77 5.38 -0.96 14.36
C TRP A 77 4.47 -1.07 13.13
N VAL A 78 4.89 -0.54 11.98
CA VAL A 78 4.15 -0.68 10.71
C VAL A 78 4.08 -2.15 10.31
N SER A 79 5.19 -2.88 10.40
CA SER A 79 5.27 -4.32 10.12
C SER A 79 4.23 -5.13 10.92
N ARG A 80 4.14 -4.88 12.23
CA ARG A 80 3.17 -5.56 13.12
C ARG A 80 1.73 -5.22 12.76
N LEU A 81 1.47 -3.95 12.45
CA LEU A 81 0.14 -3.49 12.04
C LEU A 81 -0.30 -4.15 10.73
N LEU A 82 0.57 -4.19 9.73
CA LEU A 82 0.31 -4.83 8.45
C LEU A 82 0.02 -6.33 8.62
N GLY A 83 0.81 -7.02 9.46
CA GLY A 83 0.55 -8.42 9.81
C GLY A 83 -0.82 -8.63 10.45
N ALA A 84 -1.26 -7.72 11.33
CA ALA A 84 -2.56 -7.81 12.00
C ALA A 84 -3.76 -7.61 11.06
N VAL A 85 -3.61 -6.87 9.96
CA VAL A 85 -4.67 -6.65 8.95
C VAL A 85 -4.61 -7.66 7.79
N GLY A 86 -3.80 -8.70 7.90
CA GLY A 86 -3.69 -9.75 6.88
C GLY A 86 -2.79 -9.40 5.69
N CYS A 87 -2.04 -8.31 5.78
CA CYS A 87 -0.96 -7.97 4.85
C CYS A 87 0.34 -8.61 5.36
N GLY A 88 0.72 -9.75 4.78
CA GLY A 88 1.95 -10.43 5.14
C GLY A 88 3.17 -9.70 4.56
N LEU A 89 4.19 -9.50 5.40
CA LEU A 89 5.54 -9.23 4.90
C LEU A 89 6.13 -10.55 4.38
N PRO A 90 6.94 -10.52 3.30
CA PRO A 90 7.66 -11.69 2.82
C PRO A 90 8.54 -12.32 3.91
#